data_AF-A0A955AZI9-F1
#
_entry.id   AF-A0A955AZI9-F1
#
_cell.length_a   1.000
_cell.length_b   1.000
_cell.length_c   1.000
_cell.angle_alpha   90.00
_cell.angle_beta   90.00
_cell.angle_gamma   90.00
#
_symmetry.space_group_name_H-M   'P 1'
#
loop_
_entity.id
_entity.type
_entity.pdbx_description
1 polymer ?
#
loop_
_entity_poly.entity_id
_entity_poly.type
_entity_poly.pdbx_seq_one_letter_code
_entity_poly.pdbx_strand_id
1 'polypeptide(L)'
;MTFIPLGRIAMMLVGIVAIAPLSSATAESKLTFEADIQPLLNEKCGKCHSQTVRKGGLDLSSMAAVRRGGESGEPLLAADIGDSLLWIMLDGGGMPPDDQPQLDDAQLHLIREWLQAGAPSETPAAVTDRPLTQHDVLPIMLLRCTTCHGPRLKQNGLDLRTRTTMLR
;
A
#
# COMPACT_ATOMS: atom_id res chain seq x y z
N MET A 1 10.79 -44.93 -82.30
CA MET A 1 9.46 -44.30 -82.21
C MET A 1 9.11 -44.33 -80.72
N THR A 2 9.05 -43.27 -79.92
CA THR A 2 8.78 -41.84 -80.12
C THR A 2 9.33 -41.05 -78.92
N PHE A 3 9.66 -39.78 -79.15
CA PHE A 3 10.06 -38.74 -78.20
C PHE A 3 8.97 -38.43 -77.15
N ILE A 4 9.37 -38.07 -75.91
CA ILE A 4 8.77 -36.96 -75.11
C ILE A 4 9.82 -36.40 -74.10
N PRO A 5 10.21 -35.11 -74.16
CA PRO A 5 11.02 -34.44 -73.14
C PRO A 5 10.23 -33.33 -72.42
N LEU A 6 10.09 -33.38 -71.10
CA LEU A 6 9.61 -32.26 -70.25
C LEU A 6 10.18 -32.48 -68.85
N GLY A 7 10.66 -31.52 -68.06
CA GLY A 7 10.74 -30.08 -68.15
C GLY A 7 11.27 -29.62 -66.78
N ARG A 8 12.25 -28.71 -66.77
CA ARG A 8 12.91 -28.22 -65.54
C ARG A 8 11.94 -27.28 -64.83
N ILE A 9 11.47 -27.64 -63.63
CA ILE A 9 10.75 -26.71 -62.75
C ILE A 9 11.74 -26.28 -61.65
N ALA A 10 12.31 -25.09 -61.83
CA ALA A 10 13.07 -24.41 -60.79
C ALA A 10 12.08 -23.72 -59.86
N MET A 11 11.87 -24.31 -58.68
CA MET A 11 11.05 -23.73 -57.62
C MET A 11 11.88 -22.69 -56.86
N MET A 12 11.72 -21.42 -57.20
CA MET A 12 12.27 -20.30 -56.43
C MET A 12 11.53 -20.16 -55.10
N LEU A 13 12.21 -20.49 -54.00
CA LEU A 13 11.77 -20.22 -52.63
C LEU A 13 12.03 -18.74 -52.30
N VAL A 14 10.99 -17.92 -52.34
CA VAL A 14 11.00 -16.56 -51.80
C VAL A 14 10.89 -16.67 -50.28
N GLY A 15 12.00 -16.41 -49.57
CA GLY A 15 12.04 -16.36 -48.12
C GLY A 15 11.31 -15.13 -47.59
N ILE A 16 10.20 -15.36 -46.90
CA ILE A 16 9.44 -14.32 -46.19
C ILE A 16 10.21 -14.01 -44.89
N VAL A 17 10.89 -12.86 -44.86
CA VAL A 17 11.50 -12.33 -43.63
C VAL A 17 10.37 -11.72 -42.78
N ALA A 18 9.97 -12.44 -41.73
CA ALA A 18 9.04 -11.94 -40.73
C ALA A 18 9.76 -10.91 -39.85
N ILE A 19 9.49 -9.62 -40.07
CA ILE A 19 9.91 -8.54 -39.18
C ILE A 19 8.94 -8.55 -37.99
N ALA A 20 9.37 -9.13 -36.87
CA ALA A 20 8.61 -9.05 -35.63
C ALA A 20 8.62 -7.60 -35.11
N PRO A 21 7.46 -7.04 -34.73
CA PRO A 21 7.43 -5.72 -34.10
C PRO A 21 8.12 -5.81 -32.74
N LEU A 22 9.18 -5.01 -32.54
CA LEU A 22 9.72 -4.75 -31.21
C LEU A 22 8.64 -3.97 -30.45
N SER A 23 7.91 -4.69 -29.60
CA SER A 23 7.02 -4.08 -28.62
C SER A 23 7.89 -3.41 -27.57
N SER A 24 8.18 -2.13 -27.76
CA SER A 24 8.74 -1.29 -26.70
C SER A 24 7.71 -1.22 -25.59
N ALA A 25 7.90 -2.05 -24.56
CA ALA A 25 7.28 -1.80 -23.26
C ALA A 25 7.80 -0.44 -22.79
N THR A 26 6.96 0.58 -22.86
CA THR A 26 7.20 1.83 -22.16
C THR A 26 7.31 1.46 -20.69
N ALA A 27 8.52 1.50 -20.14
CA ALA A 27 8.73 1.50 -18.71
C ALA A 27 8.08 2.78 -18.17
N GLU A 28 6.79 2.71 -17.90
CA GLU A 28 6.07 3.69 -17.11
C GLU A 28 6.82 3.74 -15.78
N SER A 29 7.56 4.82 -15.56
CA SER A 29 8.38 4.99 -14.36
C SER A 29 7.44 4.92 -13.17
N LYS A 30 7.44 3.78 -12.49
CA LYS A 30 6.57 3.53 -11.35
C LYS A 30 6.99 4.50 -10.24
N LEU A 31 6.13 5.47 -9.94
CA LEU A 31 6.31 6.37 -8.81
C LEU A 31 6.56 5.53 -7.55
N THR A 32 7.58 5.86 -6.75
CA THR A 32 7.92 5.14 -5.51
C THR A 32 8.05 6.08 -4.32
N PHE A 33 7.92 5.51 -3.13
CA PHE A 33 8.11 6.27 -1.90
C PHE A 33 9.51 6.89 -1.81
N GLU A 34 10.56 6.09 -1.99
CA GLU A 34 11.94 6.52 -1.80
C GLU A 34 12.36 7.61 -2.79
N ALA A 35 11.99 7.46 -4.08
CA ALA A 35 12.39 8.39 -5.11
C ALA A 35 11.57 9.69 -5.09
N ASP A 36 10.25 9.58 -4.92
CA ASP A 36 9.34 10.68 -5.24
C ASP A 36 8.68 11.32 -4.00
N ILE A 37 8.41 10.53 -2.95
CA ILE A 37 7.58 10.97 -1.81
C ILE A 37 8.40 11.29 -0.57
N GLN A 38 9.41 10.48 -0.28
CA GLN A 38 10.24 10.61 0.91
C GLN A 38 10.97 11.97 0.95
N PRO A 39 11.53 12.52 -0.15
CA PRO A 39 12.13 13.85 -0.13
C PRO A 39 11.11 14.94 0.26
N LEU A 40 9.89 14.85 -0.28
CA LEU A 40 8.80 15.78 0.00
C LEU A 40 8.35 15.71 1.47
N LEU A 41 8.14 14.51 2.02
CA LEU A 41 7.77 14.35 3.42
C LEU A 41 8.89 14.79 4.37
N ASN A 42 10.16 14.55 4.01
CA ASN A 42 11.29 15.03 4.80
C ASN A 42 11.35 16.57 4.83
N GLU A 43 11.10 17.23 3.70
CA GLU A 43 11.09 18.69 3.60
C GLU A 43 9.92 19.30 4.37
N LYS A 44 8.70 18.82 4.14
CA LYS A 44 7.47 19.45 4.64
C LYS A 44 7.09 18.99 6.05
N CYS A 45 7.46 17.78 6.45
CA CYS A 45 6.97 17.14 7.67
C CYS A 45 8.10 16.75 8.64
N GLY A 46 9.33 16.57 8.16
CA GLY A 46 10.45 15.99 8.92
C GLY A 46 10.87 16.79 10.17
N LYS A 47 10.54 18.08 10.24
CA LYS A 47 10.76 18.91 11.44
C LYS A 47 10.02 18.37 12.68
N CYS A 48 8.86 17.74 12.47
CA CYS A 48 7.98 17.24 13.54
C CYS A 48 7.76 15.71 13.50
N HIS A 49 7.96 15.08 12.34
CA HIS A 49 7.67 13.67 12.09
C HIS A 49 8.86 12.96 11.43
N SER A 50 9.95 12.81 12.17
CA SER A 50 11.19 12.16 11.76
C SER A 50 11.67 11.14 12.79
N GLN A 51 12.82 10.51 12.54
CA GLN A 51 13.37 9.52 13.46
C GLN A 51 13.69 10.10 14.83
N THR A 52 14.07 11.37 14.90
CA THR A 52 14.51 12.06 16.13
C THR A 52 13.37 12.83 16.80
N VAL A 53 12.45 13.40 16.02
CA VAL A 53 11.28 14.14 16.54
C VAL A 53 10.02 13.44 16.06
N ARG A 54 9.27 12.82 16.97
CA ARG A 54 8.10 11.98 16.66
C ARG A 54 6.83 12.52 17.30
N LYS A 55 6.32 13.66 16.82
CA LYS A 55 5.05 14.20 17.32
C LYS A 55 3.92 13.20 17.05
N GLY A 56 3.14 12.86 18.08
CA GLY A 56 2.12 11.79 18.00
C GLY A 56 2.71 10.40 17.75
N GLY A 57 3.98 10.18 18.12
CA GLY A 57 4.71 8.92 17.88
C GLY A 57 5.01 8.62 16.41
N LEU A 58 4.73 9.54 15.49
CA LEU A 58 4.83 9.32 14.05
C LEU A 58 6.22 9.69 13.49
N ASP A 59 6.75 8.81 12.64
CA ASP A 59 8.00 8.99 11.89
C ASP A 59 7.75 8.72 10.40
N LEU A 60 7.96 9.74 9.55
CA LEU A 60 7.74 9.68 8.11
C LEU A 60 9.02 9.47 7.29
N SER A 61 10.16 9.31 7.97
CA SER A 61 11.48 9.28 7.31
C SER A 61 11.79 7.98 6.57
N SER A 62 10.95 6.95 6.67
CA SER A 62 11.14 5.68 5.97
C SER A 62 9.81 4.95 5.77
N MET A 63 9.69 4.14 4.72
CA MET A 63 8.50 3.35 4.45
C MET A 63 8.13 2.43 5.63
N ALA A 64 9.13 1.82 6.27
CA ALA A 64 8.92 0.97 7.43
C ALA A 64 8.31 1.74 8.62
N ALA A 65 8.69 3.00 8.81
CA ALA A 65 8.12 3.86 9.85
C ALA A 65 6.72 4.38 9.47
N VAL A 66 6.52 4.78 8.22
CA VAL A 66 5.21 5.17 7.67
C VAL A 66 4.19 4.04 7.87
N ARG A 67 4.56 2.79 7.56
CA ARG A 67 3.69 1.61 7.76
C ARG A 67 3.41 1.28 9.22
N ARG A 68 4.33 1.63 10.14
CA ARG A 68 4.11 1.46 11.58
C ARG A 68 3.04 2.41 12.11
N GLY A 69 2.91 3.59 11.50
CA GLY A 69 2.00 4.63 11.94
C GLY A 69 2.43 5.32 13.23
N GLY A 70 1.51 6.10 13.81
CA GLY A 70 1.69 6.83 15.06
C GLY A 70 0.80 6.29 16.19
N GLU A 71 0.70 7.07 17.27
CA GLU A 71 -0.04 6.72 18.50
C GLU A 71 -1.56 6.67 18.33
N SER A 72 -2.12 7.23 17.24
CA SER A 72 -3.56 7.15 16.97
C SER A 72 -4.05 5.72 16.73
N GLY A 73 -3.17 4.83 16.28
CA GLY A 73 -3.51 3.46 15.87
C GLY A 73 -4.31 3.39 14.57
N GLU A 74 -4.65 4.52 13.96
CA GLU A 74 -5.28 4.58 12.65
C GLU A 74 -4.27 4.29 11.53
N PRO A 75 -4.67 3.58 10.47
CA PRO A 75 -3.78 3.27 9.38
C PRO A 75 -3.37 4.56 8.65
N LEU A 76 -2.06 4.84 8.66
CA LEU A 76 -1.52 5.98 7.92
C LEU A 76 -1.63 5.77 6.41
N LEU A 77 -1.45 4.52 5.96
CA LEU A 77 -1.67 4.07 4.60
C LEU A 77 -2.84 3.08 4.62
N ALA A 78 -3.81 3.27 3.72
CA ALA A 78 -4.97 2.40 3.57
C ALA A 78 -5.12 1.97 2.11
N ALA A 79 -5.93 0.92 1.88
CA ALA A 79 -6.23 0.44 0.54
C ALA A 79 -7.14 1.42 -0.22
N ASP A 80 -8.11 2.01 0.49
CA ASP A 80 -8.88 3.14 0.00
C ASP A 80 -8.22 4.45 0.46
N ILE A 81 -8.13 5.43 -0.44
CA ILE A 81 -7.51 6.72 -0.13
C ILE A 81 -8.32 7.53 0.89
N GLY A 82 -9.65 7.37 0.91
CA GLY A 82 -10.54 8.03 1.87
C GLY A 82 -10.35 7.57 3.30
N ASP A 83 -9.80 6.37 3.50
CA ASP A 83 -9.46 5.82 4.81
C ASP A 83 -7.98 6.03 5.19
N SER A 84 -7.18 6.65 4.30
CA SER A 84 -5.77 6.95 4.53
C SER A 84 -5.64 8.18 5.43
N LEU A 85 -5.19 8.00 6.68
CA LEU A 85 -5.00 9.13 7.59
C LEU A 85 -4.01 10.16 7.02
N LEU A 86 -3.00 9.73 6.26
CA LEU A 86 -2.10 10.67 5.59
C LEU A 86 -2.88 11.58 4.63
N TRP A 87 -3.76 11.00 3.80
CA TRP A 87 -4.53 11.78 2.84
C TRP A 87 -5.53 12.72 3.53
N ILE A 88 -6.26 12.22 4.54
CA ILE A 88 -7.22 13.01 5.32
C ILE A 88 -6.55 14.25 5.93
N MET A 89 -5.35 14.10 6.48
CA MET A 89 -4.63 15.23 7.11
C MET A 89 -4.13 16.25 6.09
N LEU A 90 -3.75 15.82 4.88
CA LEU A 90 -3.31 16.72 3.81
C LEU A 90 -4.49 17.44 3.14
N ASP A 91 -5.53 16.71 2.73
CA ASP A 91 -6.72 17.24 2.04
C ASP A 91 -7.59 18.09 2.96
N GLY A 92 -7.68 17.71 4.24
CA GLY A 92 -8.40 18.46 5.27
C GLY A 92 -7.64 19.69 5.80
N GLY A 93 -6.41 19.94 5.34
CA GLY A 93 -5.59 21.09 5.76
C GLY A 93 -5.07 21.00 7.20
N GLY A 94 -5.02 19.80 7.78
CA GLY A 94 -4.50 19.59 9.13
C GLY A 94 -2.97 19.52 9.20
N MET A 95 -2.31 19.18 8.09
CA MET A 95 -0.86 19.09 7.96
C MET A 95 -0.39 19.56 6.57
N PRO A 96 0.75 20.28 6.49
CA PRO A 96 1.52 20.84 7.59
C PRO A 96 0.73 21.94 8.34
N PRO A 97 1.06 22.25 9.61
CA PRO A 97 0.42 23.36 10.32
C PRO A 97 0.60 24.69 9.56
N ASP A 98 -0.34 25.63 9.71
CA ASP A 98 -0.36 26.92 8.98
C ASP A 98 0.96 27.73 9.07
N ASP A 99 1.72 27.55 10.15
CA ASP A 99 3.02 28.21 10.39
C ASP A 99 4.22 27.49 9.75
N GLN A 100 4.00 26.43 8.99
CA GLN A 100 5.01 25.66 8.26
C GLN A 100 4.82 25.78 6.74
N PRO A 101 5.89 25.52 5.96
CA PRO A 101 5.79 25.45 4.51
C PRO A 101 4.73 24.44 4.07
N GLN A 102 3.72 24.91 3.36
CA GLN A 102 2.63 24.10 2.83
C GLN A 102 3.08 23.31 1.58
N LEU A 103 2.29 22.29 1.23
CA LEU A 103 2.40 21.63 -0.06
C LEU A 103 1.68 22.48 -1.12
N ASP A 104 2.24 22.53 -2.32
CA ASP A 104 1.52 23.04 -3.48
C ASP A 104 0.62 21.97 -4.12
N ASP A 105 -0.22 22.38 -5.07
CA ASP A 105 -1.17 21.48 -5.74
C ASP A 105 -0.47 20.31 -6.46
N ALA A 106 0.73 20.53 -7.00
CA ALA A 106 1.47 19.50 -7.71
C ALA A 106 2.02 18.44 -6.73
N GLN A 107 2.50 18.89 -5.57
CA GLN A 107 2.96 18.04 -4.48
C GLN A 107 1.81 17.23 -3.87
N LEU A 108 0.65 17.84 -3.66
CA LEU A 108 -0.56 17.14 -3.21
C LEU A 108 -1.01 16.10 -4.23
N HIS A 109 -0.99 16.45 -5.52
CA HIS A 109 -1.31 15.53 -6.60
C HIS A 109 -0.38 14.31 -6.63
N LEU A 110 0.93 14.54 -6.49
CA LEU A 110 1.93 13.49 -6.47
C LEU A 110 1.69 12.48 -5.33
N ILE A 111 1.39 12.98 -4.12
CA ILE A 111 1.06 12.11 -2.97
C ILE A 111 -0.26 11.37 -3.21
N ARG A 112 -1.26 12.02 -3.80
CA ARG A 112 -2.55 11.39 -4.13
C ARG A 112 -2.35 10.20 -5.07
N GLU A 113 -1.63 10.40 -6.18
CA GLU A 113 -1.36 9.36 -7.17
C GLU A 113 -0.58 8.19 -6.55
N TRP A 114 0.42 8.50 -5.73
CA TRP A 114 1.19 7.49 -5.01
C TRP A 114 0.31 6.62 -4.09
N LEU A 115 -0.57 7.25 -3.32
CA LEU A 115 -1.49 6.54 -2.43
C LEU A 115 -2.48 5.68 -3.23
N GLN A 116 -3.04 6.21 -4.32
CA GLN A 116 -3.94 5.46 -5.21
C GLN A 116 -3.25 4.27 -5.89
N ALA A 117 -1.95 4.38 -6.16
CA ALA A 117 -1.12 3.28 -6.68
C ALA A 117 -0.78 2.21 -5.61
N GLY A 118 -1.31 2.33 -4.39
CA GLY A 118 -1.07 1.39 -3.29
C GLY A 118 0.22 1.67 -2.52
N ALA A 119 0.68 2.93 -2.52
CA ALA A 119 1.90 3.36 -1.84
C ALA A 119 3.13 2.49 -2.18
N PRO A 120 3.49 2.35 -3.48
CA PRO A 120 4.64 1.58 -3.92
C PRO A 120 5.94 2.08 -3.28
N SER A 121 6.85 1.16 -3.01
CA SER A 121 8.13 1.40 -2.34
C SER A 121 9.19 0.48 -2.93
N GLU A 122 10.41 0.97 -3.03
CA GLU A 122 11.58 0.17 -3.42
C GLU A 122 11.98 -0.77 -2.28
N THR A 123 11.78 -0.36 -1.03
CA THR A 123 11.98 -1.22 0.13
C THR A 123 10.80 -2.19 0.24
N PRO A 124 11.06 -3.52 0.23
CA PRO A 124 10.01 -4.49 0.49
C PRO A 124 9.33 -4.17 1.83
N ALA A 125 8.00 -4.10 1.83
CA ALA A 125 7.26 -3.93 3.06
C ALA A 125 7.69 -5.05 4.02
N ALA A 126 8.20 -4.67 5.20
CA ALA A 126 8.22 -5.58 6.33
C ALA A 126 6.77 -5.77 6.78
N VAL A 127 6.01 -6.55 6.00
CA VAL A 127 4.72 -7.05 6.44
C VAL A 127 5.08 -8.00 7.56
N THR A 128 4.90 -7.58 8.81
CA THR A 128 4.78 -8.55 9.89
C THR A 128 3.43 -9.21 9.70
N ASP A 129 3.35 -10.11 8.72
CA ASP A 129 2.25 -11.05 8.56
C ASP A 129 2.39 -12.14 9.62
N ARG A 130 2.62 -11.71 10.86
CA ARG A 130 2.52 -12.63 11.98
C ARG A 130 1.03 -12.92 12.08
N PRO A 131 0.62 -14.19 11.93
CA PRO A 131 -0.78 -14.56 12.02
C PRO A 131 -1.37 -13.99 13.32
N LEU A 132 -2.49 -13.29 13.21
CA LEU A 132 -3.23 -12.83 14.38
C LEU A 132 -3.55 -14.06 15.24
N THR A 133 -3.11 -14.01 16.49
CA THR A 133 -3.31 -15.09 17.43
C THR A 133 -4.40 -14.74 18.43
N GLN A 134 -4.86 -15.77 19.14
CA GLN A 134 -5.77 -15.59 20.26
C GLN A 134 -5.25 -14.58 21.31
N HIS A 135 -3.92 -14.48 21.49
CA HIS A 135 -3.32 -13.57 22.47
C HIS A 135 -3.44 -12.09 22.09
N ASP A 136 -3.59 -11.81 20.79
CA ASP A 136 -3.72 -10.43 20.30
C ASP A 136 -5.18 -9.94 20.44
N VAL A 137 -6.15 -10.84 20.31
CA VAL A 137 -7.58 -10.51 20.28
C VAL A 137 -8.25 -10.64 21.66
N LEU A 138 -7.91 -11.67 22.45
CA LEU A 138 -8.61 -11.93 23.72
C LEU A 138 -8.51 -10.79 24.73
N PRO A 139 -7.36 -10.12 24.96
CA PRO A 139 -7.29 -9.05 25.95
C PRO A 139 -8.27 -7.91 25.65
N ILE A 140 -8.45 -7.56 24.37
CA ILE A 140 -9.40 -6.53 23.94
C ILE A 140 -10.83 -6.95 24.26
N MET A 141 -11.20 -8.18 23.87
CA MET A 141 -12.53 -8.75 24.14
C MET A 141 -12.83 -8.87 25.63
N LEU A 142 -11.86 -9.33 26.42
CA LEU A 142 -12.00 -9.48 27.88
C LEU A 142 -12.16 -8.13 28.57
N LEU A 143 -11.42 -7.10 28.15
CA LEU A 143 -11.46 -5.78 28.79
C LEU A 143 -12.74 -5.00 28.47
N ARG A 144 -13.26 -5.13 27.25
CA ARG A 144 -14.33 -4.26 26.75
C ARG A 144 -15.69 -4.95 26.67
N CYS A 145 -15.72 -6.24 26.32
CA CYS A 145 -16.96 -6.91 25.94
C CYS A 145 -17.52 -7.83 27.04
N THR A 146 -16.66 -8.39 27.90
CA THR A 146 -17.11 -9.37 28.92
C THR A 146 -17.84 -8.77 30.12
N THR A 147 -17.91 -7.44 30.21
CA THR A 147 -18.81 -6.76 31.15
C THR A 147 -20.26 -7.13 30.89
N CYS A 148 -20.66 -7.23 29.60
CA CYS A 148 -22.03 -7.58 29.19
C CYS A 148 -22.16 -8.99 28.60
N HIS A 149 -21.04 -9.59 28.15
CA HIS A 149 -20.99 -10.94 27.57
C HIS A 149 -20.02 -11.84 28.34
N GLY A 150 -20.20 -11.92 29.66
CA GLY A 150 -19.32 -12.64 30.58
C GLY A 150 -20.10 -13.45 31.64
N PRO A 151 -19.49 -13.71 32.81
CA PRO A 151 -20.10 -14.60 33.78
C PRO A 151 -21.22 -13.92 34.57
N ARG A 152 -21.19 -12.59 34.66
CA ARG A 152 -22.16 -11.78 35.40
C ARG A 152 -23.40 -11.47 34.57
N LEU A 153 -23.20 -11.23 33.29
CA LEU A 153 -24.25 -10.87 32.36
C LEU A 153 -23.95 -11.52 31.01
N LYS A 154 -24.94 -12.18 30.42
CA LYS A 154 -24.87 -12.82 29.10
C LYS A 154 -25.93 -12.20 28.21
N GLN A 155 -25.73 -10.94 27.86
CA GLN A 155 -26.70 -10.21 27.04
C GLN A 155 -26.91 -10.96 25.73
N ASN A 156 -28.18 -11.23 25.40
CA ASN A 156 -28.61 -12.04 24.26
C ASN A 156 -28.03 -13.48 24.24
N GLY A 157 -27.71 -14.04 25.41
CA GLY A 157 -27.21 -15.42 25.54
C GLY A 157 -25.73 -15.61 25.18
N LEU A 158 -25.03 -14.55 24.76
CA LEU A 158 -23.64 -14.61 24.30
C LEU A 158 -22.63 -14.55 25.48
N ASP A 159 -21.59 -15.39 25.43
CA ASP A 159 -20.48 -15.43 26.40
C ASP A 159 -19.13 -15.45 25.66
N LEU A 160 -18.37 -14.35 25.75
CA LEU A 160 -17.17 -14.08 24.97
C LEU A 160 -15.85 -14.51 25.65
N ARG A 161 -15.92 -15.20 26.80
CA ARG A 161 -14.70 -15.51 27.58
C ARG A 161 -13.87 -16.65 27.01
N THR A 162 -14.47 -17.54 26.24
CA THR A 162 -13.80 -18.73 25.72
C THR A 162 -14.16 -18.96 24.27
N ARG A 163 -13.25 -19.56 23.49
CA ARG A 163 -13.52 -19.94 22.10
C ARG A 163 -14.77 -20.82 21.98
N THR A 164 -14.94 -21.77 22.90
CA THR A 164 -16.08 -22.69 22.88
C THR A 164 -17.41 -21.99 23.12
N THR A 165 -17.45 -20.96 23.95
CA THR A 165 -18.69 -20.21 24.21
C THR A 165 -18.99 -19.17 23.14
N MET A 166 -17.97 -18.66 22.45
CA MET A 166 -18.11 -17.72 21.33
C MET A 166 -18.66 -18.37 20.06
N LEU A 167 -18.37 -19.65 19.84
CA LEU A 167 -18.68 -20.37 18.59
C LEU A 167 -19.92 -21.28 18.71
N ARG A 168 -20.74 -21.10 19.74
CA ARG A 168 -22.00 -21.81 19.95
C ARG A 168 -23.17 -20.95 19.50
#